data_AF-A0A526PUY5-F1
#
_entry.id   AF-A0A526PUY5-F1
#
_cell.length_a   1.000
_cell.length_b   1.000
_cell.length_c   1.000
_cell.angle_alpha   90.00
_cell.angle_beta   90.00
_cell.angle_gamma   90.00
#
_symmetry.space_group_name_H-M   'P 1'
#
loop_
_entity.id
_entity.type
_entity.pdbx_description
1 polymer ?
#
loop_
_entity_poly.entity_id
_entity_poly.type
_entity_poly.pdbx_seq_one_letter_code
_entity_poly.pdbx_strand_id
1 'polypeptide(L)'
;VHNGIIENFAELRDELTRDGYSFSSQTDTEVVAHLVARELAKGLKPVEAAHQALKRLSGAFALAIMFKGDEDLIIGARNGPPLAVGHGDGEMFLGSDAIALAPFTNSITYLEDG
;
A
#
# COMPACT_ATOMS: atom_id res chain seq x y z
N VAL A 1 -1.70 5.55 1.37
CA VAL A 1 -2.58 6.12 0.32
C VAL A 1 -3.01 5.00 -0.60
N HIS A 2 -4.22 5.08 -1.17
CA HIS A 2 -4.82 4.05 -2.00
C HIS A 2 -5.54 4.68 -3.18
N ASN A 3 -5.39 4.10 -4.36
CA ASN A 3 -6.20 4.34 -5.54
C ASN A 3 -6.76 3.00 -6.02
N GLY A 4 -8.05 2.94 -6.35
CA GLY A 4 -8.72 1.72 -6.74
C GLY A 4 -9.70 1.22 -5.68
N ILE A 5 -9.99 -0.08 -5.71
CA ILE A 5 -10.99 -0.75 -4.88
C ILE A 5 -10.42 -2.08 -4.35
N ILE A 6 -10.52 -2.28 -3.04
CA ILE A 6 -10.34 -3.59 -2.41
C ILE A 6 -11.71 -4.29 -2.37
N GLU A 7 -11.93 -5.26 -3.25
CA GLU A 7 -13.24 -5.89 -3.45
C GLU A 7 -13.68 -6.75 -2.25
N ASN A 8 -12.74 -7.42 -1.59
CA ASN A 8 -13.00 -8.27 -0.43
C ASN A 8 -12.92 -7.52 0.91
N PHE A 9 -13.02 -6.18 0.91
CA PHE A 9 -12.84 -5.37 2.12
C PHE A 9 -13.84 -5.71 3.23
N ALA A 10 -15.08 -6.05 2.89
CA ALA A 10 -16.12 -6.37 3.88
C ALA A 10 -15.76 -7.62 4.71
N GLU A 11 -15.34 -8.69 4.04
CA GLU A 11 -14.89 -9.93 4.69
C GLU A 11 -13.68 -9.68 5.60
N LEU A 12 -12.69 -8.95 5.08
CA LEU A 12 -11.47 -8.61 5.82
C LEU A 12 -11.77 -7.70 7.03
N ARG A 13 -12.69 -6.75 6.89
CA ARG A 13 -13.15 -5.88 7.98
C ARG A 13 -13.84 -6.68 9.08
N ASP A 14 -14.71 -7.62 8.72
CA ASP A 14 -15.41 -8.46 9.69
C ASP A 14 -14.45 -9.39 10.44
N GLU A 15 -13.42 -9.90 9.77
CA GLU A 15 -12.33 -10.62 10.42
C GLU A 15 -11.54 -9.74 11.40
N LEU A 16 -11.06 -8.58 10.94
CA LEU A 16 -10.29 -7.67 11.79
C LEU A 16 -11.11 -7.15 12.97
N THR A 17 -12.40 -6.92 12.79
CA THR A 17 -13.29 -6.52 13.89
C THR A 17 -13.40 -7.62 14.95
N ARG A 18 -13.46 -8.89 14.53
CA ARG A 18 -13.42 -10.05 15.44
C ARG A 18 -12.09 -10.19 16.17
N ASP A 19 -10.99 -9.79 15.53
CA ASP A 19 -9.65 -9.71 16.12
C ASP A 19 -9.48 -8.50 17.07
N GLY A 20 -10.51 -7.65 17.22
CA GLY A 20 -10.52 -6.51 18.14
C GLY A 20 -10.12 -5.17 17.53
N TYR A 21 -9.96 -5.08 16.21
CA TYR A 21 -9.66 -3.81 15.53
C TYR A 21 -10.90 -2.92 15.44
N SER A 22 -10.73 -1.64 15.79
CA SER A 22 -11.78 -0.62 15.65
C SER A 22 -11.53 0.23 14.42
N PHE A 23 -12.51 0.28 13.52
CA PHE A 23 -12.46 1.07 12.30
C PHE A 23 -13.08 2.46 12.52
N SER A 24 -12.39 3.49 12.04
CA SER A 24 -12.80 4.89 12.13
C SER A 24 -13.51 5.39 10.87
N SER A 25 -13.40 4.66 9.76
CA SER A 25 -13.98 5.00 8.46
C SER A 25 -14.84 3.86 7.90
N GLN A 26 -15.52 4.15 6.81
CA GLN A 26 -16.21 3.16 5.97
C GLN A 26 -15.43 2.84 4.69
N THR A 27 -14.18 3.30 4.58
CA THR A 27 -13.36 3.09 3.40
C THR A 27 -12.80 1.67 3.39
N ASP A 28 -12.68 1.10 2.21
CA ASP A 28 -11.95 -0.14 1.95
C ASP A 28 -10.45 0.01 2.28
N THR A 29 -9.92 1.22 2.09
CA THR A 29 -8.51 1.59 2.32
C THR A 29 -8.05 1.30 3.75
N GLU A 30 -8.90 1.54 4.75
CA GLU A 30 -8.55 1.35 6.16
C GLU A 30 -8.29 -0.13 6.50
N VAL A 31 -8.91 -1.07 5.77
CA VAL A 31 -8.68 -2.51 5.92
C VAL A 31 -7.22 -2.85 5.66
N VAL A 32 -6.60 -2.24 4.64
CA VAL A 32 -5.19 -2.47 4.32
C VAL A 32 -4.30 -2.05 5.48
N ALA A 33 -4.55 -0.88 6.09
CA ALA A 33 -3.77 -0.39 7.22
C ALA A 33 -3.87 -1.34 8.42
N HIS A 34 -5.08 -1.82 8.74
CA HIS A 34 -5.27 -2.76 9.85
C HIS A 34 -4.69 -4.15 9.59
N LEU A 35 -4.77 -4.67 8.35
CA LEU A 35 -4.09 -5.91 7.98
C LEU A 35 -2.59 -5.81 8.20
N VAL A 36 -1.95 -4.76 7.69
CA VAL A 36 -0.50 -4.53 7.88
C VAL A 36 -0.17 -4.38 9.37
N ALA A 37 -0.95 -3.61 10.12
CA ALA A 37 -0.76 -3.45 11.56
C ALA A 37 -0.86 -4.78 12.32
N ARG A 38 -1.77 -5.68 11.92
CA ARG A 38 -1.89 -7.00 12.52
C ARG A 38 -0.67 -7.88 12.24
N GLU A 39 -0.16 -7.86 11.01
CA GLU A 39 1.04 -8.63 10.67
C GLU A 39 2.29 -8.08 11.39
N LEU A 40 2.40 -6.76 11.58
CA LEU A 40 3.43 -6.15 12.43
C LEU A 40 3.30 -6.58 13.90
N ALA A 41 2.08 -6.63 14.44
CA ALA A 41 1.84 -7.05 15.82
C ALA A 41 2.23 -8.53 16.08
N LYS A 42 2.30 -9.36 15.03
CA LYS A 42 2.83 -10.73 15.09
C LYS A 42 4.37 -10.78 15.08
N GLY A 43 5.04 -9.63 14.98
CA GLY A 43 6.50 -9.51 15.00
C GLY A 43 7.17 -9.51 13.62
N LEU A 44 6.40 -9.43 12.53
CA LEU A 44 6.96 -9.32 11.18
C LEU A 44 7.56 -7.92 10.95
N LYS A 45 8.60 -7.86 10.10
CA LYS A 45 9.19 -6.57 9.67
C LYS A 45 8.25 -5.84 8.68
N PRO A 46 8.37 -4.52 8.51
CA PRO A 46 7.50 -3.73 7.63
C PRO A 46 7.27 -4.31 6.23
N VAL A 47 8.35 -4.73 5.55
CA VAL A 47 8.29 -5.33 4.21
C VAL A 47 7.53 -6.66 4.21
N GLU A 48 7.81 -7.51 5.19
CA GLU A 48 7.15 -8.83 5.32
C GLU A 48 5.67 -8.67 5.69
N ALA A 49 5.36 -7.75 6.61
CA ALA A 49 4.01 -7.45 7.04
C ALA A 49 3.15 -6.91 5.89
N ALA A 50 3.69 -5.95 5.11
CA ALA A 50 3.04 -5.47 3.90
C ALA A 50 2.83 -6.59 2.89
N HIS A 51 3.86 -7.40 2.61
CA HIS A 51 3.75 -8.49 1.67
C HIS A 51 2.69 -9.54 2.08
N GLN A 52 2.60 -9.88 3.37
CA GLN A 52 1.57 -10.79 3.88
C GLN A 52 0.17 -10.19 3.79
N ALA A 53 0.01 -8.90 4.09
CA ALA A 53 -1.26 -8.21 3.94
C ALA A 53 -1.72 -8.16 2.47
N LEU A 54 -0.81 -7.82 1.54
CA LEU A 54 -1.10 -7.69 0.11
C LEU A 54 -1.62 -8.99 -0.51
N LYS A 55 -1.08 -10.14 -0.10
CA LYS A 55 -1.55 -11.47 -0.56
C LYS A 55 -3.02 -11.76 -0.25
N ARG A 56 -3.61 -11.02 0.67
CA ARG A 56 -5.00 -11.20 1.10
C ARG A 56 -5.97 -10.28 0.36
N LEU A 57 -5.47 -9.30 -0.38
CA LEU A 57 -6.30 -8.33 -1.07
C LEU A 57 -6.80 -8.93 -2.38
N SER A 58 -8.04 -8.62 -2.73
CA SER A 58 -8.62 -8.88 -4.04
C SER A 58 -9.17 -7.57 -4.60
N GLY A 59 -9.16 -7.44 -5.92
CA GLY A 59 -9.58 -6.22 -6.61
C GLY A 59 -8.42 -5.50 -7.28
N ALA A 60 -8.69 -4.26 -7.68
CA ALA A 60 -7.78 -3.46 -8.49
C ALA A 60 -7.31 -2.24 -7.68
N PHE A 61 -6.04 -2.19 -7.32
CA PHE A 61 -5.49 -1.18 -6.41
C PHE A 61 -4.06 -0.74 -6.75
N ALA A 62 -3.72 0.49 -6.35
CA ALA A 62 -2.37 1.00 -6.25
C ALA A 62 -2.20 1.61 -4.84
N LEU A 63 -1.16 1.17 -4.13
CA LEU A 63 -0.93 1.48 -2.72
C LEU A 63 0.45 2.11 -2.52
N ALA A 64 0.49 3.10 -1.63
CA ALA A 64 1.71 3.61 -1.01
C ALA A 64 1.57 3.49 0.51
N ILE A 65 2.46 2.71 1.12
CA ILE A 65 2.44 2.37 2.55
C ILE A 65 3.72 2.90 3.19
N MET A 66 3.55 3.61 4.30
CA MET A 66 4.64 4.18 5.09
C MET A 66 4.48 3.74 6.54
N PHE A 67 5.61 3.67 7.27
CA PHE A 67 5.66 3.12 8.61
C PHE A 67 6.25 4.16 9.57
N LYS A 68 5.59 4.38 10.69
CA LYS A 68 6.11 5.25 11.73
C LYS A 68 7.36 4.59 12.36
N GLY A 69 8.49 5.29 12.32
CA GLY A 69 9.77 4.78 12.81
C GLY A 69 10.69 4.25 11.71
N ASP A 70 10.19 4.09 10.48
CA ASP A 70 10.96 3.72 9.30
C ASP A 70 10.76 4.78 8.20
N GLU A 71 11.27 6.00 8.45
CA GLU A 71 11.03 7.18 7.60
C GLU A 71 11.71 7.07 6.22
N ASP A 72 12.73 6.23 6.11
CA ASP A 72 13.45 5.95 4.85
C ASP A 72 12.79 4.83 4.01
N LEU A 73 11.60 4.35 4.41
CA LEU A 73 10.90 3.25 3.76
C LEU A 73 9.52 3.63 3.25
N ILE A 74 9.31 3.46 1.95
CA ILE A 74 8.00 3.47 1.30
C ILE A 74 7.81 2.15 0.56
N ILE A 75 6.66 1.50 0.77
CA ILE A 75 6.26 0.31 0.02
C ILE A 75 5.19 0.69 -0.99
N GLY A 76 5.50 0.50 -2.27
CA GLY A 76 4.55 0.57 -3.37
C GLY A 76 4.02 -0.81 -3.73
N ALA A 77 2.72 -0.93 -3.97
CA ALA A 77 2.11 -2.17 -4.45
C ALA A 77 1.03 -1.87 -5.49
N ARG A 78 0.93 -2.74 -6.51
CA ARG A 78 0.06 -2.53 -7.66
C ARG A 78 -0.63 -3.83 -8.06
N ASN A 79 -1.92 -3.72 -8.37
CA ASN A 79 -2.68 -4.69 -9.13
C ASN A 79 -3.76 -3.94 -9.93
N GLY A 80 -3.54 -3.64 -11.20
CA GLY A 80 -4.46 -2.89 -12.06
C GLY A 80 -4.06 -1.42 -12.26
N PRO A 81 -4.53 -0.45 -11.44
CA PRO A 81 -4.25 0.98 -11.63
C PRO A 81 -2.75 1.28 -11.71
N PRO A 82 -2.32 2.27 -12.51
CA PRO A 82 -0.90 2.55 -12.70
C PRO A 82 -0.23 3.02 -11.41
N LEU A 83 1.02 2.59 -11.25
CA LEU A 83 1.94 3.05 -10.22
C LEU A 83 3.35 3.10 -10.82
N ALA A 84 4.09 4.15 -10.53
CA ALA A 84 5.40 4.42 -11.09
C ALA A 84 6.37 4.93 -10.02
N VAL A 85 7.63 4.52 -10.17
CA VAL A 85 8.77 5.01 -9.38
C VAL A 85 9.54 6.00 -10.23
N GLY A 86 9.74 7.21 -9.70
CA GLY A 86 10.66 8.19 -10.25
C GLY A 86 12.02 8.09 -9.56
N HIS A 87 13.10 8.04 -10.34
CA HIS A 87 14.47 7.94 -9.84
C HIS A 87 15.14 9.32 -9.87
N GLY A 88 15.37 9.92 -8.70
CA GLY A 88 16.10 11.18 -8.56
C GLY A 88 17.56 10.97 -8.14
N ASP A 89 18.23 12.07 -7.80
CA ASP A 89 19.61 12.06 -7.32
C ASP A 89 19.64 11.95 -5.79
N GLY A 90 19.75 10.73 -5.27
CA GLY A 90 19.74 10.46 -3.82
C GLY A 90 18.33 10.47 -3.20
N GLU A 91 17.30 10.49 -4.04
CA GLU A 91 15.89 10.48 -3.65
C GLU A 91 15.06 9.65 -4.62
N MET A 92 13.92 9.14 -4.13
CA MET A 92 13.00 8.32 -4.91
C MET A 92 11.59 8.89 -4.77
N PHE A 93 10.83 8.86 -5.86
CA PHE A 93 9.46 9.33 -5.91
C PHE A 93 8.52 8.18 -6.24
N LEU A 94 7.31 8.22 -5.68
CA LEU A 94 6.25 7.27 -6.00
C LEU A 94 5.01 8.06 -6.44
N GLY A 95 4.47 7.72 -7.60
CA GLY A 95 3.33 8.43 -8.18
C GLY A 95 2.44 7.50 -8.99
N SER A 96 1.18 7.89 -9.18
CA SER A 96 0.22 7.12 -9.98
C SER A 96 0.43 7.27 -11.49
N ASP A 97 1.19 8.25 -11.94
CA ASP A 97 1.47 8.50 -13.34
C ASP A 97 2.78 9.29 -13.53
N ALA A 98 3.39 9.19 -14.72
CA ALA A 98 4.62 9.90 -15.06
C ALA A 98 4.45 11.42 -15.07
N ILE A 99 3.28 11.96 -15.41
CA ILE A 99 3.07 13.42 -15.43
C ILE A 99 3.24 14.01 -14.03
N ALA A 100 2.82 13.29 -13.00
CA ALA A 100 3.00 13.72 -11.61
C ALA A 100 4.47 13.68 -11.16
N LEU A 101 5.28 12.82 -11.79
CA LEU A 101 6.70 12.63 -11.47
C LEU A 101 7.63 13.53 -12.30
N ALA A 102 7.17 13.99 -13.47
CA ALA A 102 7.96 14.78 -14.42
C ALA A 102 8.62 16.04 -13.85
N PRO A 103 8.03 16.78 -12.88
CA PRO A 103 8.71 17.92 -12.25
C PRO A 103 9.94 17.54 -11.42
N PHE A 104 10.07 16.28 -11.03
CA PHE A 104 11.09 15.79 -10.11
C PHE A 104 12.16 14.95 -10.80
N THR A 105 11.79 14.19 -11.83
CA THR A 105 12.73 13.37 -12.59
C THR A 105 12.20 13.01 -13.99
N ASN A 106 13.12 12.73 -14.92
CA ASN A 106 12.83 12.15 -16.23
C ASN A 106 13.09 10.63 -16.30
N SER A 107 13.57 10.02 -15.21
CA SER A 107 13.83 8.58 -15.13
C SER A 107 12.72 7.89 -14.36
N ILE A 108 11.92 7.07 -15.05
CA ILE A 108 10.68 6.50 -14.52
C ILE A 108 10.62 5.00 -14.80
N THR A 109 10.23 4.23 -13.79
CA THR A 109 9.91 2.81 -13.90
C THR A 109 8.45 2.59 -13.52
N TYR A 110 7.65 2.06 -14.45
CA TYR A 110 6.30 1.59 -14.12
C TYR A 110 6.37 0.23 -13.43
N LEU A 111 5.63 0.07 -12.34
CA LEU A 111 5.49 -1.23 -11.70
C LEU A 111 4.59 -2.12 -12.55
N GLU A 112 4.88 -3.41 -12.58
CA GLU A 112 3.98 -4.44 -13.08
C GLU A 112 2.99 -4.87 -11.98
N ASP A 113 1.91 -5.54 -12.36
CA ASP A 113 0.97 -6.12 -11.40
C ASP A 113 1.63 -7.33 -10.70
N GLY A 114 1.50 -7.43 -9.37
CA GLY A 114 2.05 -8.55 -8.60
C GLY A 114 2.48 -8.21 -7.19
#